data_AF-A0A2W7BK19-F1
#
_entry.id   AF-A0A2W7BK19-F1
#
_cell.length_a   1.000
_cell.length_b   1.000
_cell.length_c   1.000
_cell.angle_alpha   90.00
_cell.angle_beta   90.00
_cell.angle_gamma   90.00
#
_symmetry.space_group_name_H-M   'P 1'
#
loop_
_entity.id
_entity.type
_entity.pdbx_description
1 polymer ?
#
loop_
_entity_poly.entity_id
_entity_poly.type
_entity_poly.pdbx_seq_one_letter_code
_entity_poly.pdbx_strand_id
1 'polypeptide(L)'
;MDNSLVPRLISPRPSLSAGRNVFTYSGEITGTPNGDAPSILNTSYNFKAQVEVPTGGGNGMIVTQGGRFGGYGFYLLKGKPVFLWNLVDLKRPRWQGTEALSPGKHTVEFDFKYDGLGPATLFQ
;
A
#
# COMPACT_ATOMS: atom_id res chain seq x y z
N MET A 1 -5.43 24.06 -26.41
CA MET A 1 -5.49 22.93 -25.45
C MET A 1 -6.62 23.22 -24.49
N ASP A 2 -7.66 22.40 -24.48
CA ASP A 2 -8.82 22.54 -23.59
C ASP A 2 -8.43 22.04 -22.18
N ASN A 3 -8.59 22.91 -21.16
CA ASN A 3 -8.24 22.64 -19.76
C ASN A 3 -9.40 21.98 -18.96
N SER A 4 -10.44 21.49 -19.63
CA SER A 4 -11.65 20.88 -19.02
C SER A 4 -11.42 19.58 -18.23
N LEU A 5 -10.21 19.00 -18.25
CA LEU A 5 -9.87 17.78 -17.50
C LEU A 5 -9.60 18.03 -16.01
N VAL A 6 -9.01 19.18 -15.67
CA VAL A 6 -8.66 19.49 -14.27
C VAL A 6 -9.92 19.53 -13.39
N PRO A 7 -11.00 20.25 -13.73
CA PRO A 7 -12.20 20.32 -12.89
C PRO A 7 -12.88 18.96 -12.66
N ARG A 8 -12.82 18.03 -13.63
CA ARG A 8 -13.40 16.68 -13.50
C ARG A 8 -12.59 15.75 -12.60
N LEU A 9 -11.30 16.03 -12.43
CA LEU A 9 -10.42 15.30 -11.52
C LEU A 9 -10.66 15.70 -10.05
N ILE A 10 -10.94 16.98 -9.79
CA ILE A 10 -11.14 17.56 -8.45
C ILE A 10 -12.60 17.65 -8.00
N SER A 11 -13.58 17.37 -8.89
CA SER A 11 -14.99 17.33 -8.51
C SER A 11 -15.21 16.24 -7.45
N PRO A 12 -15.67 16.57 -6.23
CA PRO A 12 -15.92 15.58 -5.19
C PRO A 12 -17.02 14.63 -5.67
N ARG A 13 -16.66 13.39 -5.98
CA ARG A 13 -17.65 12.35 -6.19
C ARG A 13 -18.01 11.77 -4.83
N PRO A 14 -19.29 11.42 -4.60
CA PRO A 14 -19.63 10.59 -3.45
C PRO A 14 -18.69 9.39 -3.42
N SER A 15 -17.94 9.27 -2.34
CA SER A 15 -16.98 8.20 -2.14
C SER A 15 -17.20 7.62 -0.75
N LEU A 16 -17.34 6.31 -0.68
CA LEU A 16 -17.51 5.57 0.58
C LEU A 16 -16.24 5.63 1.46
N SER A 17 -15.10 6.00 0.87
CA SER A 17 -13.80 6.10 1.54
C SER A 17 -13.45 7.55 1.93
N ALA A 18 -14.24 8.55 1.54
CA ALA A 18 -13.93 9.95 1.81
C ALA A 18 -13.85 10.24 3.33
N GLY A 19 -12.75 10.85 3.76
CA GLY A 19 -12.48 11.17 5.17
C GLY A 19 -12.09 9.97 6.05
N ARG A 20 -12.03 8.76 5.49
CA ARG A 20 -11.63 7.56 6.21
C ARG A 20 -10.11 7.41 6.22
N ASN A 21 -9.55 7.20 7.41
CA ASN A 21 -8.11 7.01 7.60
C ASN A 21 -7.73 5.59 8.04
N VAL A 22 -8.72 4.72 8.30
CA VAL A 22 -8.51 3.35 8.78
C VAL A 22 -9.31 2.37 7.93
N PHE A 23 -8.63 1.48 7.24
CA PHE A 23 -9.24 0.46 6.39
C PHE A 23 -8.86 -0.92 6.92
N THR A 24 -9.86 -1.72 7.28
CA THR A 24 -9.67 -3.07 7.80
C THR A 24 -10.25 -4.06 6.81
N TYR A 25 -9.41 -5.02 6.41
CA TYR A 25 -9.75 -6.09 5.49
C TYR A 25 -9.59 -7.43 6.22
N SER A 26 -10.50 -8.37 5.98
CA SER A 26 -10.45 -9.72 6.55
C SER A 26 -10.72 -10.76 5.47
N GLY A 27 -10.06 -11.91 5.59
CA GLY A 27 -10.11 -12.96 4.57
C GLY A 27 -9.38 -12.57 3.28
N GLU A 28 -9.62 -13.35 2.22
CA GLU A 28 -9.08 -13.05 0.89
C GLU A 28 -9.97 -12.05 0.17
N ILE A 29 -9.37 -10.94 -0.27
CA ILE A 29 -10.05 -9.89 -1.02
C ILE A 29 -9.31 -9.67 -2.33
N THR A 30 -10.05 -9.63 -3.43
CA THR A 30 -9.52 -9.37 -4.76
C THR A 30 -10.37 -8.31 -5.46
N GLY A 31 -9.74 -7.50 -6.33
CA GLY A 31 -10.46 -6.56 -7.17
C GLY A 31 -10.98 -5.29 -6.48
N THR A 32 -10.44 -4.90 -5.31
CA THR A 32 -10.80 -3.63 -4.65
C THR A 32 -10.54 -2.44 -5.58
N PRO A 33 -11.58 -1.67 -5.97
CA PRO A 33 -11.40 -0.49 -6.82
C PRO A 33 -10.53 0.58 -6.14
N ASN A 34 -9.78 1.36 -6.93
CA ASN A 34 -8.89 2.40 -6.39
C ASN A 34 -9.62 3.46 -5.56
N GLY A 35 -10.89 3.73 -5.86
CA GLY A 35 -11.71 4.67 -5.08
C GLY A 35 -12.13 4.14 -3.70
N ASP A 36 -12.09 2.83 -3.52
CA ASP A 36 -12.49 2.14 -2.29
C ASP A 36 -11.29 1.66 -1.45
N ALA A 37 -10.08 1.81 -2.00
CA ALA A 37 -8.81 1.57 -1.33
C ALA A 37 -8.31 2.85 -0.61
N PRO A 38 -7.46 2.72 0.43
CA PRO A 38 -6.82 3.87 1.04
C PRO A 38 -5.95 4.63 0.03
N SER A 39 -6.09 5.96 0.00
CA SER A 39 -5.10 6.81 -0.67
C SER A 39 -3.87 6.95 0.22
N ILE A 40 -2.71 6.62 -0.35
CA ILE A 40 -1.41 6.65 0.35
C ILE A 40 -0.39 7.56 -0.34
N LEU A 41 -0.85 8.37 -1.29
CA LEU A 41 0.01 9.32 -2.01
C LEU A 41 0.24 10.57 -1.16
N ASN A 42 1.49 11.03 -1.12
CA ASN A 42 1.90 12.26 -0.42
C ASN A 42 1.42 12.33 1.04
N THR A 43 1.44 11.20 1.74
CA THR A 43 1.03 11.12 3.15
C THR A 43 1.81 10.04 3.88
N SER A 44 1.80 10.11 5.20
CA SER A 44 2.28 9.00 6.05
C SER A 44 1.23 7.89 6.07
N TYR A 45 1.67 6.64 6.14
CA TYR A 45 0.77 5.49 6.17
C TYR A 45 1.36 4.33 6.96
N ASN A 46 0.46 3.51 7.50
CA ASN A 46 0.80 2.32 8.28
C ASN A 46 0.04 1.12 7.72
N PHE A 47 0.79 0.09 7.31
CA PHE A 47 0.23 -1.22 6.97
C PHE A 47 0.49 -2.18 8.13
N LYS A 48 -0.57 -2.73 8.71
CA LYS A 48 -0.50 -3.74 9.78
C LYS A 48 -1.26 -4.98 9.34
N ALA A 49 -0.61 -6.13 9.40
CA ALA A 49 -1.21 -7.40 9.01
C ALA A 49 -0.91 -8.48 10.04
N GLN A 50 -1.95 -9.25 10.38
CA GLN A 50 -1.81 -10.48 11.13
C GLN A 50 -1.63 -11.63 10.12
N VAL A 51 -0.56 -12.40 10.27
CA VAL A 51 -0.22 -13.51 9.39
C VAL A 51 0.08 -14.76 10.21
N GLU A 52 -0.23 -15.92 9.65
CA GLU A 52 0.18 -17.21 10.19
C GLU A 52 1.20 -17.85 9.25
N VAL A 53 2.40 -18.08 9.76
CA VAL A 53 3.53 -18.64 9.03
C VAL A 53 3.54 -20.16 9.22
N PRO A 54 3.46 -20.96 8.15
CA PRO A 54 3.46 -22.42 8.28
C PRO A 54 4.84 -22.96 8.66
N THR A 55 4.91 -24.23 9.10
CA THR A 55 6.16 -24.89 9.52
C THR A 55 7.26 -24.88 8.45
N GLY A 56 6.90 -24.82 7.17
CA GLY A 56 7.84 -24.69 6.04
C GLY A 56 8.33 -23.26 5.74
N GLY A 57 7.92 -22.27 6.53
CA GLY A 57 8.22 -20.85 6.32
C GLY A 57 7.22 -20.12 5.41
N GLY A 58 7.18 -18.80 5.51
CA GLY A 58 6.17 -17.96 4.84
C GLY A 58 6.65 -17.42 3.50
N ASN A 59 5.85 -17.61 2.44
CA ASN A 59 6.06 -16.99 1.14
C ASN A 59 4.70 -16.62 0.54
N GLY A 60 4.54 -15.38 0.08
CA GLY A 60 3.30 -14.96 -0.57
C GLY A 60 2.93 -13.51 -0.30
N MET A 61 1.90 -13.06 -1.01
CA MET A 61 1.39 -11.69 -0.89
C MET A 61 0.50 -11.52 0.33
N ILE A 62 0.68 -10.41 1.05
CA ILE A 62 -0.22 -9.96 2.12
C ILE A 62 -1.19 -8.91 1.56
N VAL A 63 -0.67 -7.88 0.91
CA VAL A 63 -1.47 -6.88 0.21
C VAL A 63 -0.72 -6.35 -1.01
N THR A 64 -1.46 -6.14 -2.10
CA THR A 64 -0.97 -5.46 -3.30
C THR A 64 -2.02 -4.51 -3.82
N GLN A 65 -1.60 -3.36 -4.29
CA GLN A 65 -2.46 -2.47 -5.07
C GLN A 65 -1.60 -1.85 -6.18
N GLY A 66 -2.15 -1.84 -7.40
CA GLY A 66 -1.41 -1.48 -8.61
C GLY A 66 -0.86 -2.72 -9.34
N GLY A 67 0.26 -2.55 -10.03
CA GLY A 67 0.86 -3.60 -10.86
C GLY A 67 2.12 -3.12 -11.58
N ARG A 68 2.29 -3.52 -12.85
CA ARG A 68 3.49 -3.20 -13.64
C ARG A 68 3.79 -1.70 -13.69
N PHE A 69 2.75 -0.88 -13.79
CA PHE A 69 2.86 0.57 -14.01
C PHE A 69 2.87 1.42 -12.75
N GLY A 70 2.90 0.81 -11.56
CA GLY A 70 3.01 1.54 -10.30
C GLY A 70 2.27 0.86 -9.17
N GLY A 71 2.33 1.47 -7.97
CA GLY A 71 1.66 0.98 -6.77
C GLY A 71 2.63 0.33 -5.79
N TYR A 72 2.15 -0.62 -5.01
CA TYR A 72 2.91 -1.21 -3.91
C TYR A 72 2.55 -2.67 -3.66
N GLY A 73 3.48 -3.36 -2.99
CA GLY A 73 3.26 -4.71 -2.49
C GLY A 73 3.90 -4.90 -1.12
N PHE A 74 3.16 -5.53 -0.21
CA PHE A 74 3.64 -6.00 1.08
C PHE A 74 3.50 -7.52 1.16
N TYR A 75 4.59 -8.24 1.35
CA TYR A 75 4.64 -9.69 1.19
C TYR A 75 5.70 -10.37 2.06
N LEU A 76 5.63 -11.70 2.16
CA LEU A 76 6.71 -12.52 2.69
C LEU A 76 7.52 -13.11 1.52
N LEU A 77 8.84 -12.94 1.58
CA LEU A 77 9.80 -13.55 0.65
C LEU A 77 10.86 -14.30 1.45
N LYS A 78 10.89 -15.62 1.29
CA LYS A 78 11.74 -16.55 2.06
C LYS A 78 11.59 -16.31 3.58
N GLY A 79 10.35 -16.17 4.03
CA GLY A 79 9.99 -15.89 5.42
C GLY A 79 10.19 -14.44 5.87
N LYS A 80 10.82 -13.58 5.06
CA LYS A 80 11.12 -12.19 5.45
C LYS A 80 10.01 -11.25 4.98
N PRO A 81 9.50 -10.34 5.82
CA PRO A 81 8.58 -9.29 5.37
C PRO A 81 9.29 -8.33 4.43
N VAL A 82 8.62 -7.99 3.34
CA VAL A 82 9.12 -7.08 2.31
C VAL A 82 8.02 -6.11 1.90
N PHE A 83 8.31 -4.82 1.99
CA PHE A 83 7.51 -3.78 1.38
C PHE A 83 8.24 -3.23 0.14
N LEU A 84 7.54 -3.15 -0.98
CA LEU A 84 8.06 -2.63 -2.23
C LEU A 84 7.16 -1.52 -2.74
N TRP A 85 7.77 -0.40 -3.12
CA TRP A 85 7.11 0.68 -3.85
C TRP A 85 7.51 0.62 -5.31
N ASN A 86 6.56 0.61 -6.23
CA ASN A 86 6.81 0.75 -7.66
C ASN A 86 6.54 2.19 -8.08
N LEU A 87 7.60 2.98 -8.23
CA LEU A 87 7.54 4.35 -8.75
C LEU A 87 7.46 4.32 -10.28
N VAL A 88 6.33 3.84 -10.82
CA VAL A 88 6.02 3.86 -12.25
C VAL A 88 7.14 3.24 -13.11
N ASP A 89 7.71 2.13 -12.66
CA ASP A 89 8.84 1.42 -13.27
C ASP A 89 10.17 2.22 -13.31
N LEU A 90 10.21 3.47 -12.86
CA LEU A 90 11.43 4.28 -12.78
C LEU A 90 12.33 3.81 -11.65
N LYS A 91 11.74 3.52 -10.49
CA LYS A 91 12.43 3.02 -9.30
C LYS A 91 11.56 2.02 -8.55
N ARG A 92 12.22 1.05 -7.90
CA ARG A 92 11.57 0.10 -6.99
C ARG A 92 12.22 0.06 -5.61
N PRO A 93 12.09 1.13 -4.78
CA PRO A 93 12.54 1.08 -3.40
C PRO A 93 11.92 -0.12 -2.68
N ARG A 94 12.76 -0.85 -1.95
CA ARG A 94 12.38 -2.08 -1.26
C ARG A 94 12.98 -2.08 0.13
N TRP A 95 12.13 -2.33 1.11
CA TRP A 95 12.51 -2.54 2.51
C TRP A 95 12.25 -4.00 2.86
N GLN A 96 13.25 -4.67 3.42
CA GLN A 96 13.17 -6.07 3.78
C GLN A 96 13.60 -6.25 5.23
N GLY A 97 12.82 -7.02 5.99
CA GLY A 97 13.19 -7.44 7.34
C GLY A 97 14.50 -8.21 7.35
N THR A 98 15.29 -8.05 8.40
CA THR A 98 16.59 -8.71 8.55
C THR A 98 16.46 -10.22 8.73
N GLU A 99 15.42 -10.64 9.44
CA GLU A 99 15.19 -12.04 9.84
C GLU A 99 13.95 -12.63 9.19
N ALA A 100 13.99 -13.95 9.00
CA ALA A 100 12.82 -14.70 8.58
C ALA A 100 11.92 -14.97 9.78
N LEU A 101 10.60 -14.83 9.60
CA LEU A 101 9.62 -15.16 10.62
C LEU A 101 9.65 -16.66 10.92
N SER A 102 9.60 -17.02 12.20
CA SER A 102 9.41 -18.39 12.64
C SER A 102 8.00 -18.89 12.32
N PRO A 103 7.75 -20.22 12.33
CA PRO A 103 6.40 -20.74 12.26
C PRO A 103 5.50 -20.20 13.37
N GLY A 104 4.24 -19.91 13.07
CA GLY A 104 3.24 -19.40 14.02
C GLY A 104 2.64 -18.05 13.63
N LYS A 105 1.92 -17.43 14.58
CA LYS A 105 1.21 -16.16 14.37
C LYS A 105 2.15 -14.97 14.58
N HIS A 106 2.10 -14.02 13.65
CA HIS A 106 2.88 -12.78 13.70
C HIS A 106 2.00 -11.58 13.36
N THR A 107 2.36 -10.42 13.90
CA THR A 107 1.90 -9.13 13.37
C THR A 107 3.07 -8.49 12.64
N VAL A 108 2.92 -8.22 11.35
CA VAL A 108 3.91 -7.51 10.55
C VAL A 108 3.42 -6.10 10.27
N GLU A 109 4.33 -5.13 10.37
CA GLU A 109 4.02 -3.71 10.26
C GLU A 109 5.01 -3.00 9.33
N PHE A 110 4.50 -2.14 8.47
CA PHE A 110 5.30 -1.19 7.69
C PHE A 110 4.76 0.22 7.96
N ASP A 111 5.57 1.03 8.65
CA ASP A 111 5.25 2.41 9.01
C ASP A 111 6.11 3.36 8.16
N PHE A 112 5.46 4.09 7.26
CA PHE A 112 6.10 5.06 6.39
C PHE A 112 5.80 6.47 6.88
N LYS A 113 6.85 7.25 7.14
CA LYS A 113 6.75 8.67 7.48
C LYS A 113 7.07 9.51 6.25
N TYR A 114 6.14 10.36 5.89
CA TYR A 114 6.29 11.31 4.81
C TYR A 114 6.62 12.68 5.38
N ASP A 115 7.81 13.19 5.05
CA ASP A 115 8.29 14.49 5.53
C ASP A 115 7.93 15.67 4.60
N GLY A 116 7.17 15.42 3.53
CA GLY A 116 6.75 16.47 2.60
C GLY A 116 5.50 17.24 3.05
N LEU A 117 5.11 18.25 2.28
CA LEU A 117 4.02 19.18 2.61
C LEU A 117 2.61 18.61 2.38
N GLY A 118 2.46 17.28 2.37
CA GLY A 118 1.20 16.63 2.07
C GLY A 118 0.71 16.88 0.62
N PRO A 119 -0.60 17.13 0.41
CA PRO A 119 -1.15 17.47 -0.90
C PRO A 119 -0.52 18.72 -1.54
N ALA A 120 0.04 19.64 -0.74
CA ALA A 120 0.67 20.85 -1.24
C ALA A 120 1.93 20.58 -2.08
N THR A 121 2.53 19.39 -1.94
CA THR A 121 3.66 18.95 -2.78
C THR A 121 3.31 18.89 -4.27
N LEU A 122 2.03 18.77 -4.64
CA LEU A 122 1.60 18.70 -6.04
C LEU A 122 1.58 20.06 -6.77
N PHE A 123 1.82 21.17 -6.06
CA PHE A 123 1.74 22.54 -6.61
C PHE A 123 3.08 23.28 -6.68
N GLN A 124 4.20 22.55 -6.53
CA GLN A 124 5.57 23.02 -6.83
C GLN A 124 6.09 22.33 -8.08
#